data_AF-A0A812V3S5-F1
#
_entry.id   AF-A0A812V3S5-F1
#
_cell.length_a   1.000
_cell.length_b   1.000
_cell.length_c   1.000
_cell.angle_alpha   90.00
_cell.angle_beta   90.00
_cell.angle_gamma   90.00
#
_symmetry.space_group_name_H-M   'P 1'
#
loop_
_entity.id
_entity.type
_entity.pdbx_description
1 polymer ?
#
loop_
_entity_poly.entity_id
_entity_poly.type
_entity_poly.pdbx_seq_one_letter_code
_entity_poly.pdbx_strand_id
1 'polypeptide(L)'
;MTLMGSHGDTASKPQLRQLTNCVRTALSEALQVCRASVHVTDMSVKGGDDSLIEMLQEPWRPNWHHQHHFFLEEAGGRKLARMMRRAENSFRRMNFTRVKASYEVRIFPEMRVSSKEIVQRIDRLQIFSRFADLNHLLVRSLVHRTAHAKTAEGVMLDDIGYGLREVKPRTGLPAVQLADCMEEGLLQDAREVHQYVIGLCCVLVLLITCAGSAIFSLKQPSVVPSRTNPLLALR
;
A
#
# COMPACT_ATOMS: atom_id res chain seq x y z
N MET A 1 8.08 -8.26 9.39
CA MET A 1 8.28 -6.80 9.23
C MET A 1 9.71 -6.48 9.59
N THR A 2 10.38 -5.62 8.83
CA THR A 2 11.78 -5.24 9.07
C THR A 2 11.83 -3.72 9.26
N LEU A 3 12.42 -3.30 10.38
CA LEU A 3 12.66 -1.90 10.71
C LEU A 3 14.14 -1.61 10.46
N MET A 4 14.45 -0.60 9.66
CA MET A 4 15.80 -0.04 9.59
C MET A 4 15.93 1.07 10.63
N GLY A 5 16.92 0.96 11.50
CA GLY A 5 17.18 1.93 12.57
C GLY A 5 18.67 2.22 12.68
N SER A 6 19.01 3.51 12.80
CA SER A 6 20.37 3.93 13.12
C SER A 6 20.60 3.82 14.63
N HIS A 7 21.67 3.10 15.00
CA HIS A 7 22.21 2.86 16.35
C HIS A 7 21.34 2.12 17.40
N GLY A 8 21.67 0.84 17.60
CA GLY A 8 22.08 0.30 18.90
C GLY A 8 21.03 -0.04 19.96
N ASP A 9 19.87 0.61 19.97
CA ASP A 9 18.91 0.38 21.06
C ASP A 9 17.86 -0.66 20.65
N THR A 10 17.87 -1.80 21.34
CA THR A 10 16.73 -2.71 21.42
C THR A 10 15.46 -1.89 21.65
N ALA A 11 14.49 -2.00 20.72
CA ALA A 11 13.26 -1.21 20.76
C ALA A 11 12.67 -1.18 22.18
N SER A 12 12.61 0.00 22.78
CA SER A 12 12.12 0.15 24.14
C SER A 12 10.64 -0.29 24.22
N LYS A 13 10.21 -0.87 25.36
CA LYS A 13 8.81 -1.27 25.60
C LYS A 13 7.74 -0.25 25.14
N PRO A 14 7.91 1.09 25.31
CA PRO A 14 6.94 2.05 24.78
C PRO A 14 6.88 2.11 23.24
N GLN A 15 8.01 1.98 22.53
CA GLN A 15 8.04 1.95 21.07
C GLN A 15 7.33 0.71 20.51
N LEU A 16 7.48 -0.44 21.20
CA LEU A 16 6.77 -1.67 20.84
C LEU A 16 5.25 -1.55 20.96
N ARG A 17 4.75 -0.87 22.00
CA ARG A 17 3.30 -0.61 22.15
C ARG A 17 2.76 0.29 21.05
N GLN A 18 3.51 1.33 20.66
CA GLN A 18 3.12 2.20 19.56
C GLN A 18 3.09 1.43 18.24
N LEU A 19 4.12 0.63 17.97
CA LEU A 19 4.19 -0.23 16.79
C LEU A 19 3.02 -1.23 16.75
N THR A 20 2.65 -1.80 17.89
CA THR A 20 1.48 -2.68 18.03
C THR A 20 0.20 -1.99 17.57
N ASN A 21 -0.02 -0.75 17.99
CA ASN A 21 -1.18 0.04 17.57
C ASN A 21 -1.15 0.40 16.08
N CYS A 22 0.02 0.70 15.54
CA CYS A 22 0.21 0.97 14.12
C CYS A 22 -0.09 -0.27 13.26
N VAL A 23 0.46 -1.43 13.63
CA VAL A 23 0.19 -2.72 12.99
C VAL A 23 -1.30 -3.06 13.07
N ARG A 24 -1.91 -2.92 14.24
CA ARG A 24 -3.35 -3.14 14.41
C ARG A 24 -4.19 -2.26 13.49
N THR A 25 -3.85 -0.98 13.39
CA THR A 25 -4.56 -0.01 12.54
C THR A 25 -4.39 -0.36 11.06
N ALA A 26 -3.15 -0.59 10.61
CA ALA A 26 -2.86 -0.92 9.23
C ALA A 26 -3.53 -2.24 8.80
N LEU A 27 -3.51 -3.27 9.66
CA LEU A 27 -4.20 -4.54 9.40
C LEU A 27 -5.71 -4.37 9.35
N SER A 28 -6.31 -3.60 10.27
CA SER A 28 -7.75 -3.35 10.26
C SER A 28 -8.21 -2.67 8.97
N GLU A 29 -7.44 -1.70 8.49
CA GLU A 29 -7.75 -0.97 7.27
C GLU A 29 -7.54 -1.83 6.01
N ALA A 30 -6.44 -2.59 5.95
CA ALA A 30 -6.13 -3.44 4.81
C ALA A 30 -7.08 -4.65 4.68
N LEU A 31 -7.54 -5.18 5.82
CA LEU A 31 -8.53 -6.26 5.86
C LEU A 31 -9.98 -5.75 5.82
N GLN A 32 -10.19 -4.42 5.87
CA GLN A 32 -11.51 -3.78 5.96
C GLN A 32 -12.37 -4.41 7.07
N VAL A 33 -11.80 -4.42 8.27
CA VAL A 33 -12.44 -4.88 9.51
C VAL A 33 -12.27 -3.80 10.57
N CYS A 34 -13.09 -3.81 11.61
CA CYS A 34 -12.97 -2.81 12.66
C CYS A 34 -11.73 -3.04 13.54
N ARG A 35 -11.19 -1.96 14.12
CA ARG A 35 -9.97 -1.99 14.93
C ARG A 35 -10.07 -2.80 16.22
N ALA A 36 -11.28 -2.98 16.74
CA ALA A 36 -11.56 -3.81 17.92
C ALA A 36 -11.48 -5.32 17.61
N SER A 37 -11.66 -5.71 16.34
CA SER A 37 -11.58 -7.10 15.90
C SER A 37 -10.15 -7.62 15.79
N VAL A 38 -9.17 -6.74 15.56
CA VAL A 38 -7.77 -7.11 15.35
C VAL A 38 -7.01 -7.03 16.67
N HIS A 39 -6.42 -8.14 17.07
CA HIS A 39 -5.62 -8.26 18.28
C HIS A 39 -4.21 -8.76 17.93
N VAL A 40 -3.19 -7.96 18.19
CA VAL A 40 -1.79 -8.41 18.08
C VAL A 40 -1.46 -9.22 19.34
N THR A 41 -1.29 -10.53 19.19
CA THR A 41 -1.08 -11.46 20.31
C THR A 41 0.35 -11.43 20.83
N ASP A 42 1.32 -11.28 19.93
CA ASP A 42 2.73 -11.30 20.26
C ASP A 42 3.51 -10.39 19.31
N MET A 43 4.56 -9.76 19.83
CA MET A 43 5.49 -8.96 19.04
C MET A 43 6.91 -9.23 19.53
N SER A 44 7.66 -9.99 18.75
CA SER A 44 9.05 -10.33 19.03
C SER A 44 9.99 -9.51 18.16
N VAL A 45 11.05 -8.97 18.78
CA VAL A 45 12.12 -8.27 18.09
C VAL A 45 13.35 -9.14 18.08
N LYS A 46 13.91 -9.38 16.90
CA LYS A 46 15.23 -9.98 16.73
C LYS A 46 16.14 -8.92 16.09
N GLY A 47 17.14 -8.46 16.85
CA GLY A 47 18.18 -7.57 16.32
C GLY A 47 19.29 -8.38 15.65
N GLY A 48 19.87 -7.85 14.58
CA GLY A 48 21.11 -8.38 14.01
C GLY A 48 20.97 -9.73 13.30
N ASP A 49 19.96 -9.87 12.44
CA ASP A 49 19.80 -11.08 11.63
C ASP A 49 20.66 -10.95 10.35
N ASP A 50 21.92 -11.40 10.41
CA ASP A 50 22.84 -11.43 9.25
C ASP A 50 22.27 -12.28 8.09
N SER A 51 21.30 -13.15 8.36
CA SER A 51 20.59 -13.95 7.36
C SER A 51 19.79 -13.11 6.34
N LEU A 52 19.33 -11.92 6.73
CA LEU A 52 18.66 -10.98 5.82
C LEU A 52 19.66 -10.28 4.90
N ILE A 53 20.87 -10.01 5.40
CA ILE A 53 21.97 -9.51 4.57
C ILE A 53 22.33 -10.58 3.53
N GLU A 54 22.31 -11.87 3.91
CA GLU A 54 22.55 -12.98 2.99
C GLU A 54 21.46 -13.11 1.91
N MET A 55 20.17 -13.01 2.26
CA MET A 55 19.07 -13.00 1.27
C MET A 55 19.09 -11.75 0.36
N LEU A 56 19.52 -10.59 0.86
CA LEU A 56 19.66 -9.37 0.05
C LEU A 56 20.94 -9.38 -0.80
N GLN A 57 21.96 -10.14 -0.39
CA GLN A 57 23.21 -10.36 -1.12
C GLN A 57 23.11 -11.51 -2.12
N GLU A 58 22.11 -12.40 -2.02
CA GLU A 58 21.81 -13.32 -3.10
C GLU A 58 21.50 -12.48 -4.34
N PRO A 59 22.30 -12.60 -5.41
CA PRO A 59 22.04 -11.87 -6.63
C PRO A 59 20.67 -12.36 -7.10
N TRP A 60 19.68 -11.46 -7.10
CA TRP A 60 18.38 -11.68 -7.73
C TRP A 60 18.64 -12.38 -9.05
N ARG A 61 18.41 -13.69 -9.11
CA ARG A 61 18.41 -14.44 -10.37
C ARG A 61 17.00 -14.22 -10.89
N PRO A 62 16.77 -13.25 -11.76
CA PRO A 62 15.44 -13.12 -12.32
C PRO A 62 15.29 -14.40 -13.14
N ASN A 63 14.22 -15.12 -12.91
CA ASN A 63 13.96 -16.37 -13.61
C ASN A 63 13.58 -15.98 -15.06
N TRP A 64 14.58 -15.59 -15.86
CA TRP A 64 14.49 -15.14 -17.25
C TRP A 64 14.23 -16.32 -18.20
N HIS A 65 13.24 -17.16 -17.90
CA HIS A 65 12.73 -18.13 -18.85
C HIS A 65 11.70 -17.53 -19.81
N HIS A 66 11.51 -16.21 -19.82
CA HIS A 66 10.81 -15.50 -20.89
C HIS A 66 11.81 -14.65 -21.66
N GLN A 67 12.32 -15.29 -22.70
CA GLN A 67 13.25 -14.78 -23.69
C GLN A 67 12.56 -13.75 -24.58
N HIS A 68 12.54 -12.48 -24.15
CA HIS A 68 12.35 -11.36 -25.07
C HIS A 68 13.69 -10.65 -25.24
N HIS A 69 14.29 -10.87 -26.41
CA HIS A 69 15.44 -10.14 -26.91
C HIS A 69 15.18 -8.63 -26.85
N PHE A 70 15.76 -7.94 -25.87
CA PHE A 70 16.03 -6.52 -25.96
C PHE A 70 17.55 -6.31 -26.01
N PHE A 71 18.03 -6.04 -27.22
CA PHE A 71 19.36 -5.56 -27.51
C PHE A 71 19.50 -4.14 -26.92
N LEU A 72 20.05 -4.02 -25.71
CA LEU A 72 20.45 -2.73 -25.13
C LEU A 72 21.84 -2.88 -24.48
N GLU A 73 22.82 -2.56 -25.32
CA GLU A 73 24.14 -1.95 -25.03
C GLU A 73 24.87 -2.28 -23.72
N GLU A 74 26.01 -2.96 -23.89
CA GLU A 74 27.08 -3.27 -22.92
C GLU A 74 27.67 -2.08 -22.13
N ALA A 75 27.29 -0.83 -22.43
CA ALA A 75 27.76 0.36 -21.72
C ALA A 75 27.02 0.64 -20.40
N GLY A 76 25.75 0.20 -20.27
CA GLY A 76 24.93 0.43 -19.08
C GLY A 76 25.27 -0.48 -17.89
N GLY A 77 25.73 -1.70 -18.17
CA GLY A 77 26.00 -2.73 -17.17
C GLY A 77 27.12 -2.37 -16.19
N ARG A 78 28.17 -1.67 -16.63
CA ARG A 78 29.29 -1.27 -15.75
C ARG A 78 28.93 -0.13 -14.80
N LYS A 79 27.99 0.73 -15.18
CA LYS A 79 27.48 1.83 -14.33
C LYS A 79 26.49 1.30 -13.31
N LEU A 80 25.61 0.37 -13.72
CA LEU A 80 24.71 -0.35 -12.82
C LEU A 80 25.48 -1.22 -11.82
N ALA A 81 26.49 -1.97 -12.27
CA ALA A 81 27.35 -2.77 -11.38
C ALA A 81 28.14 -1.91 -10.38
N ARG A 82 28.59 -0.70 -10.77
CA ARG A 82 29.21 0.25 -9.83
C ARG A 82 28.21 0.84 -8.85
N MET A 83 26.97 1.11 -9.26
CA MET A 83 25.91 1.53 -8.34
C MET A 83 25.54 0.42 -7.36
N MET A 84 25.42 -0.82 -7.84
CA MET A 84 25.17 -1.99 -6.99
C MET A 84 26.31 -2.22 -6.00
N ARG A 85 27.59 -2.13 -6.39
CA ARG A 85 28.73 -2.24 -5.45
C ARG A 85 28.78 -1.11 -4.41
N ARG A 86 28.35 0.12 -4.76
CA ARG A 86 28.22 1.22 -3.79
C ARG A 86 27.06 1.00 -2.82
N ALA A 87 25.95 0.45 -3.32
CA ALA A 87 24.81 0.07 -2.49
C ALA A 87 25.17 -1.10 -1.56
N GLU A 88 25.89 -2.11 -2.05
CA GLU A 88 26.36 -3.29 -1.32
C GLU A 88 27.21 -2.90 -0.09
N ASN A 89 28.13 -1.94 -0.26
CA ASN A 89 28.90 -1.38 0.86
C ASN A 89 28.07 -0.51 1.81
N SER A 90 26.97 0.07 1.32
CA SER A 90 26.03 0.87 2.15
C SER A 90 25.15 -0.05 2.99
N PHE A 91 24.70 -1.19 2.45
CA PHE A 91 23.91 -2.18 3.16
C PHE A 91 24.71 -2.89 4.26
N ARG A 92 26.01 -3.12 4.07
CA ARG A 92 26.90 -3.70 5.10
C ARG A 92 27.05 -2.86 6.38
N ARG A 93 26.61 -1.60 6.38
CA ARG A 93 26.62 -0.72 7.57
C ARG A 93 25.23 -0.45 8.14
N MET A 94 24.19 -1.09 7.61
CA MET A 94 22.81 -0.89 8.07
C MET A 94 22.44 -1.97 9.08
N ASN A 95 22.03 -1.55 10.28
CA ASN A 95 21.50 -2.46 11.28
C ASN A 95 20.05 -2.77 10.95
N PHE A 96 19.77 -4.04 10.65
CA PHE A 96 18.41 -4.53 10.45
C PHE A 96 17.83 -5.03 11.77
N THR A 97 16.62 -4.56 12.07
CA THR A 97 15.83 -5.06 13.19
C THR A 97 14.60 -5.77 12.65
N ARG A 98 14.50 -7.08 12.85
CA ARG A 98 13.35 -7.86 12.42
C ARG A 98 12.30 -7.85 13.53
N VAL A 99 11.09 -7.40 13.19
CA VAL A 99 9.93 -7.48 14.05
C VAL A 99 8.96 -8.51 13.49
N LYS A 100 8.70 -9.55 14.26
CA LYS A 100 7.65 -10.52 13.98
C LYS A 100 6.46 -10.18 14.86
N ALA A 101 5.33 -9.91 14.24
CA ALA A 101 4.06 -9.66 14.91
C ALA A 101 3.11 -10.82 14.59
N SER A 102 2.54 -11.43 15.62
CA SER A 102 1.48 -12.43 15.51
C SER A 102 0.15 -11.73 15.82
N TYR A 103 -0.88 -11.99 15.04
CA TYR A 103 -2.17 -11.32 15.18
C TYR A 103 -3.33 -12.32 15.04
N GLU A 104 -4.44 -11.98 15.70
CA GLU A 104 -5.72 -12.67 15.62
C GLU A 104 -6.76 -11.65 15.13
N VAL A 105 -7.65 -12.10 14.24
CA VAL A 105 -8.82 -11.32 13.80
C VAL A 105 -10.07 -12.02 14.30
N ARG A 106 -10.81 -11.37 15.19
CA ARG A 106 -12.07 -11.86 15.71
C ARG A 106 -13.18 -11.57 14.72
N ILE A 107 -14.05 -12.55 14.51
CA ILE A 107 -15.13 -12.45 13.53
C ILE A 107 -16.44 -12.67 14.28
N PHE A 108 -17.36 -11.73 14.10
CA PHE A 108 -18.67 -11.74 14.73
C PHE A 108 -19.75 -11.29 13.74
N PRO A 109 -21.02 -11.68 13.95
CA PRO A 109 -22.09 -11.49 12.97
C PRO A 109 -22.26 -10.03 12.51
N GLU A 110 -22.06 -9.08 13.41
CA GLU A 110 -22.27 -7.65 13.17
C GLU A 110 -21.27 -7.05 12.17
N MET A 111 -20.12 -7.70 11.94
CA MET A 111 -19.14 -7.26 10.94
C MET A 111 -19.64 -7.41 9.50
N ARG A 112 -20.68 -8.23 9.25
CA ARG A 112 -21.19 -8.54 7.90
C ARG A 112 -20.17 -9.14 6.93
N VAL A 113 -19.01 -9.58 7.42
CA VAL A 113 -17.95 -10.23 6.63
C VAL A 113 -17.83 -11.68 7.05
N SER A 114 -17.76 -12.59 6.06
CA SER A 114 -17.61 -14.02 6.35
C SER A 114 -16.18 -14.37 6.73
N SER A 115 -16.00 -15.43 7.53
CA SER A 115 -14.64 -15.89 7.88
C SER A 115 -13.82 -16.31 6.66
N LYS A 116 -14.48 -16.90 5.66
CA LYS A 116 -13.83 -17.31 4.40
C LYS A 116 -13.29 -16.09 3.65
N GLU A 117 -14.05 -15.01 3.63
CA GLU A 117 -13.66 -13.76 2.99
C GLU A 117 -12.47 -13.12 3.70
N ILE A 118 -12.43 -13.11 5.04
CA ILE A 118 -11.29 -12.56 5.79
C ILE A 118 -10.01 -13.35 5.51
N VAL A 119 -10.08 -14.69 5.47
CA VAL A 119 -8.92 -15.53 5.10
C VAL A 119 -8.44 -15.18 3.69
N GLN A 120 -9.36 -15.07 2.72
CA GLN A 120 -9.01 -14.66 1.36
C GLN A 120 -8.39 -13.26 1.30
N ARG A 121 -8.87 -12.31 2.13
CA ARG A 121 -8.27 -10.97 2.22
C ARG A 121 -6.84 -11.05 2.76
N ILE A 122 -6.58 -11.88 3.78
CA ILE A 122 -5.23 -12.11 4.32
C ILE A 122 -4.32 -12.70 3.25
N ASP A 123 -4.75 -13.75 2.55
CA ASP A 123 -3.95 -14.38 1.48
C ASP A 123 -3.63 -13.38 0.35
N ARG A 124 -4.60 -12.52 0.01
CA ARG A 124 -4.41 -11.45 -0.98
C ARG A 124 -3.44 -10.37 -0.53
N LEU A 125 -3.17 -10.20 0.77
CA LEU A 125 -2.16 -9.25 1.24
C LEU A 125 -0.75 -9.67 0.80
N GLN A 126 -0.50 -10.93 0.49
CA GLN A 126 0.79 -11.39 -0.05
C GLN A 126 0.95 -11.07 -1.55
N ILE A 127 -0.15 -10.76 -2.26
CA ILE A 127 -0.11 -10.45 -3.69
C ILE A 127 0.35 -8.99 -3.86
N PHE A 128 1.34 -8.79 -4.73
CA PHE A 128 2.22 -7.60 -4.84
C PHE A 128 1.58 -6.21 -4.68
N SER A 129 0.32 -5.99 -5.05
CA SER A 129 -0.32 -4.66 -4.90
C SER A 129 -0.76 -4.37 -3.47
N ARG A 130 -1.40 -5.33 -2.78
CA ARG A 130 -1.95 -5.10 -1.44
C ARG A 130 -0.89 -5.16 -0.35
N PHE A 131 0.19 -5.87 -0.61
CA PHE A 131 1.37 -5.88 0.25
C PHE A 131 1.99 -4.48 0.35
N ALA A 132 2.16 -3.82 -0.80
CA ALA A 132 2.66 -2.45 -0.87
C ALA A 132 1.70 -1.47 -0.18
N ASP A 133 0.38 -1.62 -0.37
CA ASP A 133 -0.63 -0.81 0.31
C ASP A 133 -0.55 -0.96 1.83
N LEU A 134 -0.45 -2.20 2.34
CA LEU A 134 -0.29 -2.43 3.77
C LEU A 134 1.02 -1.83 4.31
N ASN A 135 2.11 -1.96 3.55
CA ASN A 135 3.38 -1.32 3.90
C ASN A 135 3.23 0.20 3.96
N HIS A 136 2.57 0.82 3.00
CA HIS A 136 2.29 2.25 2.98
C HIS A 136 1.41 2.69 4.15
N LEU A 137 0.33 1.95 4.47
CA LEU A 137 -0.52 2.22 5.63
C LEU A 137 0.27 2.12 6.94
N LEU A 138 1.14 1.13 7.05
CA LEU A 138 1.99 0.94 8.21
C LEU A 138 3.00 2.08 8.36
N VAL A 139 3.75 2.41 7.31
CA VAL A 139 4.69 3.54 7.30
C VAL A 139 3.97 4.84 7.64
N ARG A 140 2.81 5.10 7.02
CA ARG A 140 2.00 6.29 7.31
C ARG A 140 1.57 6.34 8.79
N SER A 141 1.11 5.22 9.33
CA SER A 141 0.68 5.15 10.73
C SER A 141 1.84 5.37 11.69
N LEU A 142 3.05 4.91 11.35
CA LEU A 142 4.26 5.15 12.11
C LEU A 142 4.68 6.63 12.04
N VAL A 143 4.78 7.20 10.85
CA VAL A 143 5.16 8.61 10.65
C VAL A 143 4.22 9.57 11.40
N HIS A 144 2.91 9.32 11.39
CA HIS A 144 1.95 10.20 12.05
C HIS A 144 1.90 10.03 13.57
N ARG A 145 2.24 8.87 14.12
CA ARG A 145 2.04 8.57 15.55
C ARG A 145 3.32 8.53 16.36
N THR A 146 4.47 8.30 15.74
CA THR A 146 5.76 8.42 16.42
C THR A 146 6.29 9.82 16.13
N ALA A 147 6.72 10.55 17.17
CA ALA A 147 7.39 11.85 17.01
C ALA A 147 8.76 11.74 16.29
N HIS A 148 9.04 10.59 15.68
CA HIS A 148 10.29 10.23 15.05
C HIS A 148 10.04 9.84 13.59
N ALA A 149 9.65 10.83 12.77
CA ALA A 149 9.53 10.66 11.32
C ALA A 149 10.81 10.08 10.69
N LYS A 150 11.99 10.37 11.28
CA LYS A 150 13.30 9.86 10.82
C LYS A 150 13.48 8.34 11.00
N THR A 151 12.76 7.70 11.93
CA THR A 151 12.87 6.24 12.15
C THR A 151 11.92 5.44 11.26
N ALA A 152 11.01 6.12 10.56
CA ALA A 152 10.09 5.48 9.61
C ALA A 152 10.71 5.35 8.20
N GLU A 153 11.77 6.10 7.90
CA GLU A 153 12.55 5.97 6.66
C GLU A 153 13.31 4.63 6.68
N GLY A 154 12.80 3.65 5.92
CA GLY A 154 13.40 2.31 5.83
C GLY A 154 12.62 1.21 6.55
N VAL A 155 11.40 1.50 7.01
CA VAL A 155 10.48 0.45 7.45
C VAL A 155 9.89 -0.25 6.23
N MET A 156 10.10 -1.56 6.15
CA MET A 156 9.56 -2.39 5.08
C MET A 156 8.88 -3.62 5.65
N LEU A 157 7.71 -3.92 5.12
CA LEU A 157 7.10 -5.22 5.29
C LEU A 157 7.87 -6.24 4.44
N ASP A 158 8.06 -7.44 4.99
CA ASP A 158 8.87 -8.51 4.37
C ASP A 158 7.96 -9.68 3.95
N ASP A 159 7.12 -10.13 4.89
CA ASP A 159 6.10 -11.15 4.63
C ASP A 159 4.92 -10.96 5.59
N ILE A 160 3.75 -11.41 5.16
CA ILE A 160 2.53 -11.57 5.93
C ILE A 160 2.21 -13.05 5.82
N GLY A 161 2.44 -13.83 6.88
CA GLY A 161 2.19 -15.27 6.84
C GLY A 161 0.74 -15.63 6.47
N TYR A 162 0.50 -16.91 6.19
CA TYR A 162 -0.82 -17.42 5.78
C TYR A 162 -1.92 -17.21 6.84
N GLY A 163 -3.13 -16.93 6.38
CA GLY A 163 -4.31 -16.86 7.24
C GLY A 163 -4.75 -18.26 7.68
N LEU A 164 -4.76 -18.54 8.98
CA LEU A 164 -5.35 -19.76 9.54
C LEU A 164 -6.69 -19.46 10.21
N ARG A 165 -7.72 -20.24 9.86
CA ARG A 165 -9.00 -20.19 10.57
C ARG A 165 -8.94 -21.10 11.79
N GLU A 166 -9.14 -20.51 12.97
CA GLU A 166 -9.25 -21.24 14.22
C GLU A 166 -10.49 -20.78 15.00
N VAL A 167 -11.28 -21.71 15.51
CA VAL A 167 -12.45 -21.41 16.34
C VAL A 167 -12.03 -21.56 17.79
N LYS A 168 -11.77 -20.43 18.46
CA LYS A 168 -11.43 -20.39 19.89
C LYS A 168 -12.62 -19.87 20.71
N PRO A 169 -12.97 -20.49 21.84
CA PRO A 169 -13.92 -19.89 22.77
C PRO A 169 -13.29 -18.64 23.38
N ARG A 170 -13.86 -17.47 23.06
CA ARG A 170 -13.44 -16.17 23.58
C ARG A 170 -14.66 -15.44 24.14
N THR A 171 -14.44 -14.58 25.11
CA THR A 171 -15.46 -13.63 25.55
C THR A 171 -15.84 -12.72 24.38
N GLY A 172 -17.14 -12.46 24.24
CA GLY A 172 -17.65 -11.48 23.29
C GLY A 172 -17.04 -10.10 23.56
N LEU A 173 -17.04 -9.27 22.52
CA LEU A 173 -16.64 -7.86 22.70
C LEU A 173 -17.65 -7.17 23.63
N PRO A 174 -17.20 -6.23 24.49
CA PRO A 174 -18.11 -5.44 25.29
C PRO A 174 -19.00 -4.59 24.36
N ALA A 175 -20.23 -4.33 24.77
CA ALA A 175 -21.24 -3.63 23.96
C ALA A 175 -20.74 -2.30 23.37
N VAL A 176 -19.92 -1.57 24.13
CA VAL A 176 -19.31 -0.31 23.66
C VAL A 176 -18.37 -0.54 22.46
N GLN A 177 -17.47 -1.52 22.54
CA GLN A 177 -16.55 -1.83 21.42
C GLN A 177 -17.29 -2.43 20.23
N LEU A 178 -18.41 -3.11 20.46
CA LEU A 178 -19.27 -3.60 19.40
C LEU A 178 -19.95 -2.44 18.67
N ALA A 179 -20.47 -1.45 19.41
CA ALA A 179 -21.05 -0.24 18.83
C ALA A 179 -20.02 0.54 18.01
N ASP A 180 -18.81 0.75 18.56
CA ASP A 180 -17.70 1.39 17.85
C ASP A 180 -17.36 0.64 16.54
N CYS A 181 -17.36 -0.70 16.58
CA CYS A 181 -17.10 -1.51 15.41
C CYS A 181 -18.20 -1.37 14.33
N MET A 182 -19.46 -1.30 14.75
CA MET A 182 -20.58 -1.08 13.84
C MET A 182 -20.49 0.31 13.19
N GLU A 183 -20.14 1.34 13.96
CA GLU A 183 -19.92 2.69 13.43
C GLU A 183 -18.75 2.73 12.44
N GLU A 184 -17.62 2.10 12.77
CA GLU A 184 -16.48 1.97 11.85
C GLU A 184 -16.89 1.27 10.54
N GLY A 185 -17.73 0.23 10.60
CA GLY A 185 -18.28 -0.45 9.42
C GLY A 185 -19.13 0.48 8.56
N LEU A 186 -20.06 1.23 9.17
CA LEU A 186 -20.90 2.20 8.46
C LEU A 186 -20.08 3.32 7.82
N LEU A 187 -19.03 3.79 8.49
CA LEU A 187 -18.12 4.80 7.93
C LEU A 187 -17.31 4.25 6.76
N GLN A 188 -16.92 2.97 6.79
CA GLN A 188 -16.26 2.31 5.67
C GLN A 188 -17.20 2.20 4.47
N ASP A 189 -18.43 1.74 4.67
CA ASP A 189 -19.46 1.66 3.62
C ASP A 189 -19.72 3.04 3.00
N ALA A 190 -19.88 4.07 3.84
CA ALA A 190 -20.09 5.45 3.39
C ALA A 190 -18.91 5.97 2.56
N ARG A 191 -17.67 5.65 2.94
CA ARG A 191 -16.46 6.04 2.20
C ARG A 191 -16.39 5.34 0.84
N GLU A 192 -16.73 4.06 0.78
CA GLU A 192 -16.76 3.30 -0.46
C GLU A 192 -17.80 3.88 -1.43
N VAL A 193 -19.03 4.12 -0.96
CA VAL A 193 -20.07 4.80 -1.74
C VAL A 193 -19.61 6.17 -2.22
N HIS A 194 -18.97 6.95 -1.35
CA HIS A 194 -18.46 8.27 -1.71
C HIS A 194 -17.37 8.20 -2.81
N GLN A 195 -16.46 7.22 -2.74
CA GLN A 195 -15.45 6.99 -3.77
C GLN A 195 -16.08 6.63 -5.12
N TYR A 196 -17.14 5.81 -5.12
CA TYR A 196 -17.88 5.52 -6.34
C TYR A 196 -18.55 6.76 -6.94
N VAL A 197 -19.18 7.60 -6.10
CA VAL A 197 -19.80 8.85 -6.55
C VAL A 197 -18.75 9.80 -7.14
N ILE A 198 -17.59 9.97 -6.49
CA ILE A 198 -16.49 10.78 -7.04
C ILE A 198 -16.03 10.22 -8.38
N GLY A 199 -15.81 8.90 -8.47
CA GLY A 199 -15.38 8.25 -9.71
C GLY A 199 -16.37 8.49 -10.85
N LEU A 200 -17.67 8.36 -10.58
CA LEU A 200 -18.73 8.65 -11.55
C LEU A 200 -18.71 10.12 -11.99
N CYS A 201 -18.58 11.06 -11.06
CA CYS A 201 -18.45 12.48 -11.36
C CYS A 201 -17.24 12.77 -12.27
N CYS A 202 -16.08 12.16 -12.00
CA CYS A 202 -14.90 12.30 -12.86
C CYS A 202 -15.15 11.79 -14.29
N VAL A 203 -15.83 10.65 -14.43
CA VAL A 203 -16.21 10.10 -15.74
C VAL A 203 -17.17 11.04 -16.48
N LEU A 204 -18.18 11.58 -15.80
CA LEU A 204 -19.13 12.53 -16.38
C LEU A 204 -18.43 13.81 -16.87
N VAL A 205 -17.51 14.37 -16.08
CA VAL A 205 -16.72 15.53 -16.48
C VAL A 205 -15.89 15.22 -17.72
N LEU A 206 -15.23 14.07 -17.77
CA LEU A 206 -14.46 13.65 -18.96
C LEU A 206 -15.35 13.57 -20.20
N LEU A 207 -16.54 12.96 -20.10
CA LEU A 207 -17.48 12.85 -21.20
C LEU A 207 -17.97 14.21 -21.70
N ILE A 208 -18.32 15.13 -20.79
CA ILE A 208 -18.71 16.51 -21.12
C ILE A 208 -17.56 17.23 -21.85
N THR A 209 -16.33 17.06 -21.36
CA THR A 209 -15.13 17.69 -21.93
C THR A 209 -14.82 17.14 -23.33
N CYS A 210 -14.98 15.83 -23.54
CA CYS A 210 -14.87 15.18 -24.84
C CYS A 210 -15.95 15.65 -25.82
N ALA A 211 -17.21 15.73 -25.38
CA ALA A 211 -18.32 16.22 -26.20
C ALA A 211 -18.11 17.70 -26.60
N GLY A 212 -17.70 18.55 -25.66
CA GLY A 212 -17.35 19.95 -25.94
C GLY A 212 -16.24 20.06 -26.98
N SER A 213 -15.16 19.30 -26.80
CA SER A 213 -14.03 19.25 -27.75
C SER A 213 -14.47 18.80 -29.15
N ALA A 214 -15.37 17.82 -29.24
CA ALA A 214 -15.91 17.34 -30.51
C ALA A 214 -16.75 18.41 -31.23
N ILE A 215 -17.61 19.13 -30.51
CA ILE A 215 -18.42 20.23 -31.07
C ILE A 215 -17.53 21.34 -31.63
N PHE A 216 -16.47 21.72 -30.91
CA PHE A 216 -15.53 22.74 -31.39
C PHE A 216 -14.65 22.26 -32.56
N SER A 217 -14.39 20.95 -32.64
CA SER A 217 -13.66 20.34 -33.76
C SER A 217 -14.52 20.28 -35.03
N LEU A 218 -15.84 20.18 -34.89
CA LEU A 218 -16.82 20.25 -35.99
C LEU A 218 -17.10 21.70 -36.45
N LYS A 219 -16.08 22.58 -36.43
CA LYS A 219 -16.15 23.82 -37.22
C LYS A 219 -16.25 23.44 -38.69
N GLN A 220 -17.47 23.37 -39.20
CA GLN A 220 -17.69 23.44 -40.64
C GLN A 220 -17.04 24.74 -41.10
N PRO A 221 -16.10 24.71 -42.06
CA PRO A 221 -15.66 25.95 -42.69
C PRO A 221 -16.92 26.57 -43.28
N SER A 222 -17.33 27.73 -42.77
CA SER A 222 -18.34 28.53 -43.43
C SER A 222 -17.76 28.90 -44.78
N VAL A 223 -18.11 28.14 -45.81
CA VAL A 223 -17.84 28.51 -47.20
C VAL A 223 -18.79 29.66 -47.48
N VAL A 224 -18.42 30.85 -47.02
CA VAL A 224 -19.05 32.09 -47.48
C VAL A 224 -18.61 32.19 -48.95
N PRO A 225 -19.53 32.06 -49.92
CA PRO A 225 -19.17 32.18 -51.32
C PRO A 225 -18.54 33.56 -51.54
N SER A 226 -17.34 33.58 -52.12
CA SER A 226 -16.44 34.73 -52.29
C SER A 226 -16.98 35.90 -53.12
N ARG A 227 -18.28 35.90 -53.48
CA ARG A 227 -18.91 36.91 -54.32
C ARG A 227 -19.32 38.18 -53.59
N THR A 228 -19.15 38.26 -52.26
CA THR A 228 -19.39 39.47 -51.47
C THR A 228 -18.18 39.83 -50.62
N ASN A 229 -16.97 39.76 -51.20
CA ASN A 229 -15.80 40.40 -50.58
C ASN A 229 -15.64 41.82 -51.15
N PRO A 230 -16.13 42.87 -50.46
CA PRO A 230 -16.03 44.26 -50.94
C PRO A 230 -14.58 44.77 -51.03
N LEU A 231 -13.59 44.02 -50.52
CA LEU A 231 -12.17 44.40 -50.57
C LEU A 231 -11.47 43.98 -51.87
N LEU A 232 -12.09 43.16 -52.72
CA LEU A 232 -11.54 42.77 -54.03
C LEU A 232 -12.08 43.61 -55.19
N ALA A 233 -13.06 44.48 -54.94
CA ALA A 233 -13.69 45.32 -55.97
C ALA A 233 -12.97 46.67 -56.22
N LEU A 234 -11.86 46.92 -55.52
CA LEU A 234 -11.05 48.13 -55.68
C LEU A 234 -9.67 47.74 -56.25
N ARG A 235 -9.63 47.45 -57.55
CA ARG A 235 -8.39 47.51 -58.32
C ARG A 235 -8.66 47.95 -59.75
#